data_AF-A0A5K0WYR6-F1
#
_entry.id   AF-A0A5K0WYR6-F1
#
_cell.length_a   1.000
_cell.length_b   1.000
_cell.length_c   1.000
_cell.angle_alpha   90.00
_cell.angle_beta   90.00
_cell.angle_gamma   90.00
#
_symmetry.space_group_name_H-M   'P 1'
#
loop_
_entity.id
_entity.type
_entity.pdbx_description
1 polymer ?
#
loop_
_entity_poly.entity_id
_entity_poly.type
_entity_poly.pdbx_seq_one_letter_code
_entity_poly.pdbx_strand_id
1 'polypeptide(L)'
;LGTVKTGPSVADAAMGRIAQATKILAEGGYEKIFQQTFETLPGEQLQRSYACYLSTSAGPVIGILYLSSAKLAFCSDNPLSYKVGDQTEWSYYK
;
A
#
# COMPACT_ATOMS: atom_id res chain seq x y z
N LEU A 1 1.74 -29.58 -2.25
CA LEU A 1 0.80 -28.57 -1.73
C LEU A 1 1.57 -27.26 -1.54
N GLY A 2 1.13 -26.17 -2.14
CA GLY A 2 1.77 -24.86 -1.98
C GLY A 2 1.51 -24.31 -0.59
N THR A 3 2.55 -23.78 0.07
CA THR A 3 2.46 -23.14 1.38
C THR A 3 1.61 -21.88 1.27
N VAL A 4 0.47 -21.82 1.97
CA VAL A 4 -0.32 -20.59 2.08
C VAL A 4 0.43 -19.65 3.02
N LYS A 5 1.01 -18.57 2.49
CA LYS A 5 1.56 -17.49 3.33
C LYS A 5 0.40 -16.76 3.99
N THR A 6 0.28 -16.87 5.32
CA THR A 6 -0.80 -16.25 6.10
C THR A 6 -0.59 -14.76 6.37
N GLY A 7 0.27 -14.10 5.59
CA GLY A 7 0.64 -12.69 5.78
C GLY A 7 1.71 -12.46 6.85
N PRO A 8 2.07 -11.19 7.10
CA PRO A 8 3.08 -10.81 8.09
C PRO A 8 2.67 -11.22 9.51
N SER A 9 3.65 -11.33 10.41
CA SER A 9 3.35 -11.52 11.84
C SER A 9 2.54 -10.35 12.39
N VAL A 10 1.89 -10.53 13.54
CA VAL A 10 1.16 -9.43 14.20
C VAL A 10 2.08 -8.24 14.52
N ALA A 11 3.33 -8.51 14.89
CA ALA A 11 4.32 -7.47 15.18
C ALA A 11 4.69 -6.69 13.91
N ASP A 12 4.97 -7.39 12.81
CA ASP A 12 5.29 -6.75 11.52
C ASP A 12 4.10 -5.93 11.00
N ALA A 13 2.88 -6.46 11.13
CA ALA A 13 1.65 -5.76 10.80
C ALA A 13 1.46 -4.48 11.64
N ALA A 14 1.74 -4.55 12.94
CA ALA A 14 1.68 -3.39 13.82
C ALA A 14 2.71 -2.32 13.44
N MET A 15 3.95 -2.74 13.13
CA MET A 15 5.00 -1.82 12.67
C MET A 15 4.66 -1.15 11.34
N GLY A 16 4.09 -1.89 10.37
CA GLY A 16 3.62 -1.31 9.11
C GLY A 16 2.54 -0.26 9.33
N ARG A 17 1.61 -0.48 10.26
CA ARG A 17 0.55 0.48 10.64
C ARG A 17 1.11 1.74 11.30
N ILE A 18 2.12 1.59 12.18
CA ILE A 18 2.79 2.73 12.82
C ILE A 18 3.50 3.57 11.77
N ALA A 19 4.28 2.95 10.88
CA ALA A 19 4.98 3.64 9.81
C ALA A 19 4.01 4.43 8.91
N GLN A 20 2.88 3.82 8.51
CA GLN A 20 1.83 4.49 7.75
C GLN A 20 1.26 5.71 8.49
N ALA A 21 0.91 5.57 9.77
CA ALA A 21 0.39 6.68 10.57
C ALA A 21 1.37 7.86 10.65
N THR A 22 2.66 7.57 10.85
CA THR A 22 3.72 8.59 10.85
C THR A 22 3.85 9.27 9.49
N LYS A 23 3.78 8.52 8.38
CA LYS A 23 3.81 9.09 7.02
C LYS A 23 2.64 10.04 6.79
N ILE A 24 1.43 9.65 7.17
CA ILE A 24 0.21 10.49 7.03
C ILE A 24 0.38 11.81 7.77
N LEU A 25 0.95 11.79 8.97
CA LEU A 25 1.23 13.01 9.73
C LEU A 25 2.32 13.86 9.06
N ALA A 26 3.42 13.25 8.63
CA ALA A 26 4.56 13.95 8.03
C ALA A 26 4.22 14.59 6.67
N GLU A 27 3.44 13.91 5.84
CA GLU A 27 3.12 14.36 4.48
C GLU A 27 1.93 15.32 4.44
N GLY A 28 1.15 15.42 5.53
CA GLY A 28 0.06 16.38 5.68
C GLY A 28 -1.32 15.82 5.34
N GLY A 29 -1.55 14.54 5.62
CA GLY A 29 -2.84 13.87 5.48
C GLY A 29 -3.01 13.09 4.17
N TYR A 30 -4.06 12.27 4.13
CA TYR A 30 -4.33 11.35 3.03
C TYR A 30 -4.50 12.02 1.67
N GLU A 31 -5.15 13.18 1.61
CA GLU A 31 -5.35 13.94 0.36
C GLU A 31 -4.03 14.29 -0.30
N LYS A 32 -3.08 14.83 0.48
CA LYS A 32 -1.78 15.25 -0.04
C LYS A 32 -0.95 14.05 -0.49
N ILE A 33 -0.99 12.96 0.28
CA ILE A 33 -0.35 11.69 -0.14
C ILE A 33 -0.95 11.20 -1.46
N PHE A 34 -2.28 11.19 -1.59
CA PHE A 34 -2.97 10.73 -2.80
C PHE A 34 -2.55 11.55 -4.03
N GLN A 35 -2.57 12.89 -3.92
CA GLN A 35 -2.20 13.80 -5.01
C GLN A 35 -0.71 13.72 -5.39
N GLN A 36 0.17 13.45 -4.43
CA GLN A 36 1.60 13.26 -4.67
C GLN A 36 1.92 11.88 -5.26
N THR A 37 1.14 10.87 -4.87
CA THR A 37 1.36 9.49 -5.30
C THR A 37 0.78 9.26 -6.67
N PHE A 38 -0.45 9.68 -6.95
CA PHE A 38 -1.17 9.38 -8.18
C PHE A 38 -1.38 10.62 -9.03
N GLU A 39 -1.35 10.44 -10.34
CA GLU A 39 -1.82 11.49 -11.26
C GLU A 39 -3.32 11.72 -11.03
N THR A 40 -3.67 12.99 -10.79
CA THR A 40 -5.03 13.42 -10.52
C THR A 40 -5.59 14.22 -11.69
N LEU A 41 -6.89 14.07 -11.92
CA LEU A 41 -7.60 14.88 -12.90
C LEU A 41 -7.96 16.25 -12.30
N PRO A 42 -8.10 17.30 -13.13
CA PRO A 42 -8.60 18.59 -12.64
C PRO A 42 -9.95 18.43 -11.93
N GLY A 43 -10.02 18.88 -10.68
CA GLY A 43 -11.24 18.78 -9.86
C GLY A 43 -11.53 17.40 -9.26
N GLU A 44 -10.62 16.44 -9.43
CA GLU A 44 -10.68 15.17 -8.70
C GLU A 44 -10.51 15.39 -7.20
N GLN A 45 -11.35 14.75 -6.39
CA GLN A 45 -11.37 14.90 -4.93
C GLN A 45 -11.27 13.54 -4.27
N LEU A 46 -10.42 13.39 -3.26
CA LEU A 46 -10.44 12.19 -2.43
C LEU A 46 -11.73 12.16 -1.60
N GLN A 47 -12.40 11.02 -1.57
CA GLN A 47 -13.61 10.82 -0.79
C GLN A 47 -13.31 10.02 0.48
N ARG A 48 -12.57 8.92 0.36
CA ARG A 48 -12.27 8.00 1.45
C ARG A 48 -10.89 7.35 1.28
N SER A 49 -10.32 6.92 2.39
CA SER A 49 -9.07 6.17 2.43
C SER A 49 -9.17 5.05 3.46
N TYR A 50 -8.66 3.86 3.13
CA TYR A 50 -8.75 2.66 3.96
C TYR A 50 -7.41 1.95 4.05
N ALA A 51 -6.90 1.76 5.26
CA ALA A 51 -5.79 0.83 5.49
C ALA A 51 -6.28 -0.60 5.24
N CYS A 52 -5.61 -1.32 4.35
CA CYS A 52 -6.04 -2.64 3.92
C CYS A 52 -4.87 -3.54 3.51
N TYR A 53 -5.18 -4.82 3.28
CA TYR A 53 -4.27 -5.76 2.63
C TYR A 53 -4.80 -6.09 1.24
N LEU A 54 -3.96 -5.91 0.22
CA LEU A 54 -4.23 -6.41 -1.12
C LEU A 54 -3.75 -7.86 -1.21
N SER A 55 -4.65 -8.78 -1.55
CA SER A 55 -4.29 -10.19 -1.74
C SER A 55 -3.60 -10.37 -3.09
N THR A 56 -2.39 -10.94 -3.09
CA THR A 56 -1.64 -11.25 -4.32
C THR A 56 -1.17 -12.70 -4.31
N SER A 57 -0.74 -13.22 -5.47
CA SER A 57 -0.16 -14.56 -5.55
C SER A 57 1.14 -14.72 -4.75
N ALA A 58 1.84 -13.62 -4.46
CA ALA A 58 3.04 -13.60 -3.62
C ALA A 58 2.73 -13.54 -2.11
N GLY A 59 1.48 -13.26 -1.74
CA GLY A 59 1.00 -13.04 -0.38
C GLY A 59 0.22 -11.71 -0.22
N PRO A 60 -0.34 -11.44 0.97
CA PRO A 60 -1.03 -10.19 1.23
C PRO A 60 -0.04 -9.02 1.36
N VAL A 61 -0.43 -7.87 0.82
CA VAL A 61 0.37 -6.64 0.76
C VAL A 61 -0.33 -5.55 1.56
N ILE A 62 0.31 -5.06 2.62
CA ILE A 62 -0.25 -3.93 3.39
C ILE A 62 -0.15 -2.63 2.59
N GLY A 63 -1.21 -1.84 2.57
CA GLY A 63 -1.24 -0.56 1.87
C GLY A 63 -2.47 0.28 2.22
N ILE A 64 -2.65 1.37 1.47
CA ILE A 64 -3.81 2.25 1.58
C ILE A 64 -4.60 2.18 0.26
N LEU A 65 -5.90 1.94 0.37
CA LEU A 65 -6.85 2.09 -0.73
C LEU A 65 -7.47 3.48 -0.66
N TYR A 66 -7.29 4.26 -1.71
CA TYR A 66 -7.89 5.57 -1.91
C TYR A 66 -9.09 5.45 -2.86
N LEU A 67 -10.22 6.01 -2.43
CA LEU A 67 -11.40 6.21 -3.24
C LEU A 67 -11.55 7.71 -3.49
N SER A 68 -11.38 8.13 -4.73
CA SER A 68 -11.66 9.49 -5.17
C SER A 68 -12.96 9.57 -5.95
N SER A 69 -13.37 10.77 -6.35
CA SER A 69 -14.49 11.00 -7.26
C SER A 69 -14.29 10.41 -8.66
N ALA A 70 -13.08 9.98 -9.02
CA ALA A 70 -12.75 9.51 -10.37
C ALA A 70 -12.08 8.12 -10.41
N LYS A 71 -11.47 7.64 -9.33
CA LYS A 71 -10.75 6.35 -9.34
C LYS A 71 -10.66 5.66 -7.99
N LEU A 72 -10.36 4.37 -8.06
CA LEU A 72 -9.79 3.59 -6.98
C LEU A 72 -8.29 3.47 -7.21
N ALA A 73 -7.49 3.81 -6.21
CA ALA A 73 -6.03 3.74 -6.28
C ALA A 73 -5.48 3.06 -5.03
N PHE A 74 -4.47 2.21 -5.19
CA PHE A 74 -3.83 1.51 -4.08
C PHE A 74 -2.34 1.74 -4.12
N CYS A 75 -1.73 2.04 -2.96
CA CYS A 75 -0.27 2.03 -2.84
C CYS A 75 0.18 1.34 -1.55
N SER A 76 1.36 0.72 -1.62
CA SER A 76 2.04 0.11 -0.46
C SER A 76 3.38 0.79 -0.21
N ASP A 77 3.66 1.15 1.04
CA ASP A 77 4.98 1.69 1.44
C ASP A 77 6.01 0.57 1.70
N ASN A 78 5.56 -0.68 1.80
CA ASN A 78 6.43 -1.82 1.99
C ASN A 78 6.78 -2.43 0.62
N PRO A 79 8.07 -2.52 0.27
CA PRO A 79 8.47 -3.21 -0.94
C PRO A 79 8.22 -4.71 -0.78
N LEU A 80 7.72 -5.34 -1.84
CA LEU A 80 7.57 -6.79 -1.90
C LEU A 80 8.78 -7.40 -2.55
N SER A 81 9.33 -8.39 -1.86
CA SER A 81 10.35 -9.24 -2.44
C SER A 81 9.73 -10.30 -3.34
N TYR A 82 10.35 -10.50 -4.49
CA TYR A 82 10.08 -11.61 -5.38
C TYR A 82 11.40 -12.22 -5.87
N LYS A 83 11.36 -13.50 -6.26
CA LYS A 83 12.55 -14.22 -6.73
C LYS A 83 12.61 -14.19 -8.25
N VAL A 84 13.76 -13.77 -8.79
CA VAL A 84 14.12 -13.89 -10.21
C VAL A 84 15.31 -14.83 -10.30
N GLY A 85 15.03 -16.11 -10.59
CA GLY A 85 16.03 -17.17 -10.41
C GLY A 85 16.48 -17.24 -8.95
N ASP A 86 17.79 -17.11 -8.71
CA ASP A 86 18.36 -17.11 -7.35
C ASP A 86 18.42 -15.71 -6.70
N GLN A 87 18.16 -14.64 -7.46
CA GLN A 87 18.18 -13.27 -6.95
C GLN A 87 16.85 -12.87 -6.31
N THR A 88 16.93 -12.03 -5.28
CA THR A 88 15.76 -11.42 -4.61
C THR A 88 15.65 -9.98 -5.05
N GLU A 89 14.56 -9.66 -5.75
CA GLU A 89 14.22 -8.32 -6.26
C GLU A 89 13.11 -7.71 -5.44
N TRP A 90 12.97 -6.38 -5.48
CA TRP A 90 11.99 -5.63 -4.70
C TRP A 90 11.14 -4.71 -5.58
N SER A 91 9.82 -4.71 -5.36
CA SER A 91 8.88 -3.85 -6.09
C SER A 91 7.88 -3.19 -5.16
N TYR A 92 7.39 -2.01 -5.52
CA TYR A 92 6.27 -1.34 -4.85
C TYR A 92 5.02 -1.49 -5.71
N TYR A 93 3.86 -1.72 -5.09
CA TYR A 93 2.57 -1.66 -5.80
C TYR A 93 2.11 -0.21 -5.86
N LYS A 94 1.80 0.25 -7.07
CA LYS A 94 1.22 1.54 -7.40
C LYS A 94 0.25 1.37 -8.57
#